data_AF-A0A433ZZQ6-F1
#
_entry.id   AF-A0A433ZZQ6-F1
#
_cell.length_a   1.000
_cell.length_b   1.000
_cell.length_c   1.000
_cell.angle_alpha   90.00
_cell.angle_beta   90.00
_cell.angle_gamma   90.00
#
_symmetry.space_group_name_H-M   'P 1'
#
loop_
_entity.id
_entity.type
_entity.pdbx_description
1 polymer ?
#
loop_
_entity_poly.entity_id
_entity_poly.type
_entity_poly.pdbx_seq_one_letter_code
_entity_poly.pdbx_strand_id
1 'polypeptide(L)'
;HRFEAEARTMLKMGLGMLAVLAPLQALVGDLHGLNTLKYQPAKIAAIEAHWDGAHPAPLVLFAWPDAKTERNLYEVSIPKLGSLIITHDWNGLFKGLRDFKPADRPPVVPVFF
;
A
#
# COMPACT_ATOMS: atom_id res chain seq x y z
N HIS A 1 -2.35 41.95 -12.73
CA HIS A 1 -1.10 41.35 -13.22
C HIS A 1 0.14 41.54 -12.31
N ARG A 2 0.03 42.06 -11.07
CA ARG A 2 1.22 42.46 -10.28
C ARG A 2 2.05 41.30 -9.66
N PHE A 3 1.60 40.05 -9.73
CA PHE A 3 2.26 38.90 -9.08
C PHE A 3 2.49 37.70 -10.01
N GLU A 4 2.33 37.90 -11.32
CA GLU A 4 2.33 36.80 -12.29
C GLU A 4 3.72 36.16 -12.46
N ALA A 5 4.77 36.98 -12.41
CA ALA A 5 6.16 36.52 -12.55
C ALA A 5 6.60 35.70 -11.32
N GLU A 6 6.23 36.15 -10.13
CA GLU A 6 6.48 35.48 -8.86
C GLU A 6 5.71 34.16 -8.77
N ALA A 7 4.41 34.17 -9.13
CA ALA A 7 3.58 32.97 -9.19
C ALA A 7 4.17 31.92 -10.16
N ARG A 8 4.61 32.36 -11.34
CA ARG A 8 5.22 31.46 -12.32
C ARG A 8 6.56 30.88 -11.84
N THR A 9 7.33 31.65 -11.08
CA THR A 9 8.60 31.18 -10.50
C THR A 9 8.35 30.17 -9.39
N MET A 10 7.42 30.45 -8.48
CA MET A 10 7.02 29.53 -7.42
C MET A 10 6.47 28.21 -7.99
N LEU A 11 5.64 28.27 -9.04
CA LEU A 11 5.14 27.07 -9.70
C LEU A 11 6.25 26.23 -10.33
N LYS A 12 7.22 26.85 -11.02
CA LYS A 12 8.37 26.14 -11.60
C LYS A 12 9.23 25.46 -10.54
N MET A 13 9.49 26.15 -9.43
CA MET A 13 10.25 25.57 -8.31
C MET A 13 9.48 24.43 -7.65
N GLY A 14 8.18 24.60 -7.42
CA GLY A 14 7.31 23.57 -6.86
C GLY A 14 7.23 22.32 -7.74
N LEU A 15 7.00 22.50 -9.05
CA LEU A 15 6.99 21.39 -10.00
C LEU A 15 8.35 20.71 -10.11
N GLY A 16 9.44 21.49 -10.15
CA GLY A 16 10.80 20.94 -10.15
C GLY A 16 11.10 20.11 -8.91
N MET A 17 10.68 20.59 -7.73
CA MET A 17 10.83 19.85 -6.48
C MET A 17 9.98 18.57 -6.49
N LEU A 18 8.72 18.63 -6.91
CA LEU A 18 7.86 17.46 -7.03
C LEU A 18 8.42 16.41 -8.00
N ALA A 19 8.97 16.86 -9.14
CA ALA A 19 9.55 15.96 -10.14
C ALA A 19 10.73 15.13 -9.60
N VAL A 20 11.44 15.63 -8.58
CA VAL A 20 12.56 14.92 -7.94
C VAL A 20 12.10 14.17 -6.70
N LEU A 21 11.33 14.83 -5.81
CA LEU A 21 10.96 14.26 -4.52
C LEU A 21 9.90 13.16 -4.65
N ALA A 22 8.95 13.26 -5.58
CA ALA A 22 7.92 12.22 -5.70
C ALA A 22 8.50 10.85 -6.10
N PRO A 23 9.38 10.73 -7.12
CA PRO A 23 10.06 9.46 -7.42
C PRO A 23 10.93 8.97 -6.26
N LEU A 24 11.66 9.89 -5.60
CA LEU A 24 12.51 9.52 -4.46
C LEU A 24 11.67 8.99 -3.28
N GLN A 25 10.54 9.62 -2.99
CA GLN A 25 9.61 9.20 -1.94
C GLN A 25 9.01 7.83 -2.25
N ALA A 26 8.67 7.55 -3.51
CA ALA A 26 8.19 6.24 -3.94
C ALA A 26 9.25 5.15 -3.69
N LEU A 27 10.51 5.38 -4.08
CA LEU A 27 11.61 4.44 -3.86
C LEU A 27 11.89 4.18 -2.38
N VAL A 28 11.95 5.25 -1.57
CA VAL A 28 12.18 5.11 -0.13
C VAL A 28 11.01 4.39 0.55
N GLY A 29 9.78 4.66 0.10
CA GLY A 29 8.57 3.97 0.57
C GLY A 29 8.59 2.47 0.27
N ASP A 30 8.95 2.10 -0.97
CA ASP A 30 9.08 0.70 -1.38
C ASP A 30 10.11 -0.06 -0.53
N LEU A 31 11.30 0.53 -0.34
CA LEU A 31 12.33 -0.06 0.52
C LEU A 31 11.84 -0.26 1.97
N HIS A 32 11.08 0.69 2.51
CA HIS A 32 10.45 0.55 3.83
C HIS A 32 9.36 -0.53 3.83
N GLY A 33 8.60 -0.67 2.74
CA GLY A 33 7.60 -1.71 2.53
C GLY A 33 8.23 -3.11 2.58
N LEU A 34 9.28 -3.35 1.79
CA LEU A 34 10.05 -4.60 1.79
C LEU A 34 10.64 -4.95 3.16
N ASN A 35 11.16 -3.94 3.87
CA ASN A 35 11.69 -4.15 5.21
C ASN A 35 10.57 -4.51 6.21
N THR A 36 9.42 -3.82 6.12
CA THR A 36 8.25 -4.10 6.97
C THR A 36 7.65 -5.47 6.65
N LEU A 37 7.65 -5.90 5.39
CA LEU A 37 7.23 -7.23 4.98
C LEU A 37 8.06 -8.31 5.70
N LYS A 38 9.36 -8.11 5.84
CA LYS A 38 10.27 -9.05 6.50
C LYS A 38 10.06 -9.13 8.02
N TYR A 39 9.91 -7.98 8.68
CA TYR A 39 9.89 -7.91 10.15
C TYR A 39 8.48 -7.85 10.76
N GLN A 40 7.51 -7.31 10.03
CA GLN A 40 6.12 -7.10 10.48
C GLN A 40 5.11 -7.46 9.36
N PRO A 41 5.11 -8.71 8.86
CA PRO A 41 4.25 -9.12 7.75
C PRO A 41 2.75 -8.95 8.04
N ALA A 42 2.31 -9.14 9.29
CA ALA A 42 0.92 -8.93 9.68
C ALA A 42 0.45 -7.48 9.51
N LYS A 43 1.37 -6.50 9.65
CA LYS A 43 1.07 -5.09 9.46
C LYS A 43 0.87 -4.76 7.98
N ILE A 44 1.72 -5.28 7.10
CA ILE A 44 1.53 -5.15 5.65
C ILE A 44 0.22 -5.82 5.22
N ALA A 45 -0.04 -7.04 5.70
CA ALA A 45 -1.28 -7.74 5.40
C ALA A 45 -2.54 -6.97 5.83
N ALA A 46 -2.49 -6.21 6.94
CA ALA A 46 -3.58 -5.34 7.35
C ALA A 46 -3.71 -4.08 6.49
N ILE A 47 -2.59 -3.42 6.15
CA ILE A 47 -2.59 -2.23 5.28
C ILE A 47 -3.18 -2.57 3.90
N GLU A 48 -2.86 -3.75 3.37
CA GLU A 48 -3.34 -4.21 2.06
C GLU A 48 -4.71 -4.92 2.13
N ALA A 49 -5.31 -5.03 3.33
CA ALA A 49 -6.48 -5.88 3.60
C ALA A 49 -6.37 -7.28 2.97
N HIS A 50 -5.17 -7.86 3.03
CA HIS A 50 -4.81 -9.14 2.43
C HIS A 50 -5.05 -10.30 3.41
N TRP A 51 -6.09 -11.10 3.14
CA TRP A 51 -6.53 -12.17 4.04
C TRP A 51 -5.81 -13.50 3.80
N ASP A 52 -5.58 -13.87 2.54
CA ASP A 52 -5.17 -15.21 2.14
C ASP A 52 -3.77 -15.22 1.52
N GLY A 53 -2.77 -15.66 2.30
CA GLY A 53 -1.38 -15.72 1.86
C GLY A 53 -1.03 -16.87 0.92
N ALA A 54 -1.98 -17.77 0.63
CA ALA A 54 -1.77 -18.87 -0.32
C ALA A 54 -1.90 -18.42 -1.79
N HIS A 55 -2.42 -17.21 -2.03
CA HIS A 55 -2.66 -16.68 -3.37
C HIS A 55 -1.99 -15.31 -3.55
N PRO A 56 -1.61 -14.93 -4.78
CA PRO A 56 -1.08 -13.60 -5.04
C PRO A 56 -2.09 -12.52 -4.62
N ALA A 57 -1.61 -11.51 -3.88
CA ALA A 57 -2.43 -10.44 -3.36
C ALA A 57 -2.93 -9.52 -4.48
N PRO A 58 -4.23 -9.21 -4.52
CA PRO A 58 -4.73 -8.12 -5.36
C PRO A 58 -4.31 -6.76 -4.77
N LEU A 59 -4.17 -5.75 -5.62
CA LEU A 59 -4.11 -4.36 -5.17
C LEU A 59 -5.55 -3.90 -4.88
N VAL A 60 -5.90 -3.77 -3.61
CA VAL A 60 -7.24 -3.34 -3.21
C VAL A 60 -7.32 -1.82 -3.25
N LEU A 61 -8.12 -1.27 -4.17
CA LEU A 61 -8.31 0.17 -4.32
C LEU A 61 -9.36 0.69 -3.34
N PHE A 62 -10.44 -0.07 -3.17
CA PHE A 62 -11.53 0.23 -2.25
C PHE A 62 -12.08 -1.08 -1.68
N ALA A 63 -12.33 -1.12 -0.38
CA ALA A 63 -13.01 -2.23 0.28
C ALA A 63 -13.53 -1.79 1.65
N TRP A 64 -14.42 -2.59 2.21
CA TRP A 64 -14.73 -2.59 3.63
C TRP A 64 -14.19 -3.88 4.26
N PRO A 65 -13.05 -3.83 4.98
CA PRO A 65 -12.47 -5.03 5.59
C PRO A 65 -13.34 -5.53 6.75
N ASP A 66 -13.82 -6.76 6.66
CA ASP A 66 -14.58 -7.41 7.74
C ASP A 66 -13.73 -8.51 8.40
N ALA A 67 -13.19 -8.19 9.58
CA ALA A 67 -12.40 -9.11 10.37
C ALA A 67 -13.20 -10.29 10.95
N LYS A 68 -14.53 -10.20 11.04
CA LYS A 68 -15.38 -11.30 11.53
C LYS A 68 -15.54 -12.38 10.47
N THR A 69 -15.71 -11.98 9.21
CA THR A 69 -15.81 -12.91 8.07
C THR A 69 -14.50 -13.12 7.34
N GLU A 70 -13.41 -12.52 7.85
CA GLU A 70 -12.05 -12.58 7.31
C GLU A 70 -11.98 -12.29 5.81
N ARG A 71 -12.71 -11.28 5.35
CA ARG A 71 -12.82 -10.93 3.93
C ARG A 71 -13.09 -9.44 3.75
N ASN A 72 -12.88 -8.98 2.54
CA ASN A 72 -13.23 -7.63 2.11
C ASN A 72 -14.64 -7.63 1.52
N LEU A 73 -15.49 -6.73 2.02
CA LEU A 73 -16.82 -6.47 1.47
C LEU A 73 -16.71 -5.28 0.50
N TYR A 74 -17.55 -5.26 -0.55
CA TYR A 74 -17.57 -4.19 -1.55
C TYR A 74 -16.18 -3.90 -2.18
N GLU A 75 -15.41 -4.96 -2.42
CA GLU A 75 -14.04 -4.86 -2.93
C GLU A 75 -13.99 -4.41 -4.39
N VAL A 76 -13.17 -3.40 -4.67
CA VAL A 76 -12.69 -3.02 -6.00
C VAL A 76 -11.18 -3.17 -5.98
N SER A 77 -10.66 -4.11 -6.77
CA SER A 77 -9.25 -4.45 -6.75
C SER A 77 -8.72 -4.83 -8.13
N ILE A 78 -7.38 -4.75 -8.28
CA ILE A 78 -6.67 -5.21 -9.47
C ILE A 78 -5.94 -6.52 -9.10
N PRO A 79 -6.32 -7.67 -9.70
CA PRO A 79 -5.72 -8.96 -9.36
C PRO A 79 -4.20 -8.96 -9.50
N LYS A 80 -3.50 -9.59 -8.55
CA LYS A 80 -2.04 -9.80 -8.53
C LYS A 80 -1.16 -8.54 -8.47
N LEU A 81 -1.72 -7.35 -8.64
CA LEU A 81 -0.95 -6.13 -8.67
C LEU A 81 -0.34 -5.80 -7.30
N GLY A 82 -1.00 -6.17 -6.20
CA GLY A 82 -0.46 -6.03 -4.84
C GLY A 82 0.80 -6.88 -4.65
N SER A 83 0.75 -8.15 -5.08
CA SER A 83 1.94 -9.02 -5.12
C SER A 83 3.06 -8.43 -5.96
N LEU A 84 2.75 -7.92 -7.16
CA LEU A 84 3.76 -7.32 -8.02
C LEU A 84 4.47 -6.14 -7.35
N ILE A 85 3.72 -5.26 -6.67
CA ILE A 85 4.31 -4.08 -6.01
C ILE A 85 5.15 -4.51 -4.80
N ILE A 86 4.61 -5.36 -3.94
CA ILE A 86 5.23 -5.70 -2.66
C ILE A 86 6.40 -6.68 -2.82
N THR A 87 6.25 -7.67 -3.68
CA THR A 87 7.24 -8.76 -3.83
C THR A 87 8.09 -8.62 -5.08
N HIS A 88 7.76 -7.68 -5.98
CA HIS A 88 8.37 -7.55 -7.31
C HIS A 88 8.16 -8.78 -8.20
N ASP A 89 7.18 -9.64 -7.89
CA ASP A 89 6.80 -10.82 -8.65
C ASP A 89 5.28 -10.89 -8.83
N TRP A 90 4.83 -11.14 -10.06
CA TRP A 90 3.43 -11.30 -10.42
C TRP A 90 2.74 -12.45 -9.69
N ASN A 91 3.48 -13.49 -9.32
CA ASN A 91 2.97 -14.64 -8.55
C ASN A 91 3.58 -14.72 -7.15
N GLY A 92 4.25 -13.66 -6.69
CA GLY A 92 4.87 -13.64 -5.37
C GLY A 92 3.81 -13.78 -4.28
N LEU A 93 4.13 -14.61 -3.29
CA LEU A 93 3.29 -14.88 -2.13
C LEU A 93 3.90 -14.24 -0.89
N PHE A 94 3.05 -13.71 -0.02
CA PHE A 94 3.45 -13.26 1.30
C PHE A 94 2.34 -13.57 2.30
N LYS A 95 2.65 -13.50 3.59
CA LYS A 95 1.69 -13.90 4.62
C LYS A 95 0.47 -12.99 4.61
N GLY A 96 -0.71 -13.60 4.52
CA GLY A 96 -2.00 -12.96 4.73
C GLY A 96 -2.40 -12.94 6.20
N LEU A 97 -3.46 -12.20 6.53
CA LEU A 97 -3.97 -12.11 7.90
C LEU A 97 -4.36 -13.47 8.48
N ARG A 98 -4.85 -14.41 7.66
CA ARG A 98 -5.22 -15.76 8.08
C ARG A 98 -4.04 -16.63 8.52
N ASP A 99 -2.82 -16.27 8.11
CA ASP A 99 -1.59 -16.97 8.52
C ASP A 99 -1.16 -16.63 9.96
N PHE A 100 -1.81 -15.63 10.57
CA PHE A 100 -1.60 -15.22 11.96
C PHE A 100 -2.79 -15.60 12.83
N LYS A 101 -2.52 -15.88 14.11
CA LYS A 101 -3.59 -16.11 15.10
C LYS A 101 -4.43 -14.84 15.24
N PRO A 102 -5.75 -14.93 15.47
CA PRO A 102 -6.61 -13.75 15.60
C PRO A 102 -6.12 -12.70 16.61
N ALA A 103 -5.48 -13.11 17.70
CA ALA A 103 -4.93 -12.22 18.72
C ALA A 103 -3.68 -11.45 18.27
N ASP A 104 -2.96 -11.95 17.27
CA ASP A 104 -1.71 -11.37 16.75
C ASP A 104 -1.97 -10.46 15.52
N ARG A 105 -3.22 -10.38 15.06
CA ARG A 105 -3.61 -9.58 13.89
C ARG A 105 -3.82 -8.12 14.32
N PRO A 106 -3.16 -7.16 13.65
CA PRO A 106 -3.43 -5.76 13.90
C PRO A 106 -4.85 -5.38 13.40
N PRO A 107 -5.45 -4.30 13.94
CA PRO A 107 -6.70 -3.77 13.43
C PRO A 107 -6.59 -3.37 11.96
N VAL A 108 -7.47 -3.90 11.10
CA VAL A 108 -7.39 -3.71 9.64
C VAL A 108 -7.99 -2.36 9.22
N VAL A 109 -9.19 -2.04 9.69
CA VAL A 109 -9.93 -0.84 9.29
C VAL A 109 -9.12 0.46 9.45
N PRO A 110 -8.44 0.73 10.58
CA PRO A 110 -7.75 2.00 10.78
C PRO A 110 -6.47 2.19 9.95
N VAL A 111 -5.90 1.10 9.42
CA VAL A 111 -4.64 1.16 8.64
C VAL A 111 -4.86 0.97 7.14
N PHE A 112 -6.06 0.53 6.76
CA PHE A 112 -6.48 0.41 5.36
C PHE A 112 -7.07 1.73 4.81
N PHE A 113 -7.74 2.52 5.66
CA PHE A 113 -8.27 3.86 5.34
C PHE A 113 -7.30 4.97 5.76
#